data_AF-A0A9D4D755-F1
#
_entry.id   AF-A0A9D4D755-F1
#
_cell.length_a   1.000
_cell.length_b   1.000
_cell.length_c   1.000
_cell.angle_alpha   90.00
_cell.angle_beta   90.00
_cell.angle_gamma   90.00
#
_symmetry.space_group_name_H-M   'P 1'
#
loop_
_entity.id
_entity.type
_entity.pdbx_description
1 polymer ?
#
loop_
_entity_poly.entity_id
_entity_poly.type
_entity_poly.pdbx_seq_one_letter_code
_entity_poly.pdbx_strand_id
1 'polypeptide(L)'
;KTEDYFDTGSMEQLQQQLNLMSEATQIDLNGSNNTVTFHSSVIARRKDASGKAQFLLHWTPEDVIPDEWVFESQVPFLHIRSIPIGQLPLDSVVSLHPSLYHQHRHRKHRRK
;
A
#
# COMPACT_ATOMS: atom_id res chain seq x y z
N LYS A 1 36.02 -10.29 -17.68
CA LYS A 1 35.46 -10.58 -16.34
C LYS A 1 34.39 -9.54 -16.10
N THR A 2 33.13 -9.91 -16.24
CA THR A 2 31.98 -9.08 -15.87
C THR A 2 31.99 -9.03 -14.35
N GLU A 3 32.44 -7.92 -13.78
CA GLU A 3 32.30 -7.73 -12.34
C GLU A 3 30.82 -7.53 -12.04
N ASP A 4 30.31 -8.30 -11.07
CA ASP A 4 28.95 -8.16 -10.58
C ASP A 4 28.83 -6.80 -9.89
N TYR A 5 27.91 -5.97 -10.35
CA TYR A 5 27.69 -4.63 -9.81
C TYR A 5 26.99 -4.68 -8.45
N PHE A 6 26.30 -5.79 -8.15
CA PHE A 6 25.67 -6.01 -6.87
C PHE A 6 26.71 -6.56 -5.88
N ASP A 7 27.05 -5.75 -4.89
CA ASP A 7 27.79 -6.20 -3.72
C ASP A 7 26.86 -6.77 -2.65
N THR A 8 27.44 -7.42 -1.64
CA THR A 8 26.70 -8.00 -0.52
C THR A 8 25.92 -6.92 0.25
N GLY A 9 26.45 -5.70 0.35
CA GLY A 9 25.80 -4.59 1.02
C GLY A 9 24.53 -4.12 0.30
N SER A 10 24.58 -4.01 -1.04
CA SER A 10 23.41 -3.65 -1.85
C SER A 10 22.31 -4.71 -1.75
N MET A 11 22.69 -5.99 -1.73
CA MET A 11 21.74 -7.09 -1.55
C MET A 11 21.11 -7.10 -0.16
N GLU A 12 21.89 -6.86 0.90
CA GLU A 12 21.38 -6.81 2.27
C GLU A 12 20.40 -5.64 2.46
N GLN A 13 20.72 -4.46 1.91
CA GLN A 13 19.82 -3.31 1.93
C GLN A 13 18.51 -3.61 1.19
N LEU A 14 18.58 -4.25 0.01
CA LEU A 14 17.38 -4.65 -0.74
C LEU A 14 16.52 -5.63 0.06
N GLN A 15 17.13 -6.62 0.70
CA GLN A 15 16.40 -7.57 1.56
C GLN A 15 15.72 -6.87 2.73
N GLN A 16 16.43 -5.98 3.43
CA GLN A 16 15.86 -5.19 4.52
C GLN A 16 14.68 -4.34 4.05
N GLN A 17 14.81 -3.66 2.92
CA GLN A 17 13.74 -2.84 2.33
C GLN A 17 12.52 -3.68 1.95
N LEU A 18 12.74 -4.85 1.34
CA LEU A 18 11.65 -5.75 0.98
C LEU A 18 10.93 -6.31 2.21
N ASN A 19 11.66 -6.64 3.28
CA ASN A 19 11.06 -7.10 4.54
C ASN A 19 10.19 -6.00 5.18
N LEU A 20 10.72 -4.78 5.32
CA LEU A 20 9.96 -3.65 5.86
C LEU A 20 8.71 -3.36 5.03
N MET A 21 8.81 -3.43 3.70
CA MET A 21 7.67 -3.27 2.82
C MET A 21 6.64 -4.37 3.04
N SER A 22 7.08 -5.63 3.14
CA SER A 22 6.19 -6.77 3.42
C SER A 22 5.49 -6.65 4.76
N GLU A 23 6.16 -6.16 5.81
CA GLU A 23 5.56 -5.91 7.13
C GLU A 23 4.52 -4.80 7.08
N ALA A 24 4.83 -3.69 6.39
CA ALA A 24 3.94 -2.53 6.34
C ALA A 24 2.67 -2.80 5.52
N THR A 25 2.77 -3.61 4.47
CA THR A 25 1.71 -3.76 3.45
C THR A 25 1.09 -5.16 3.40
N GLN A 26 1.67 -6.09 4.17
CA GLN A 26 1.37 -7.52 4.15
C GLN A 26 1.34 -8.08 2.71
N ILE A 27 2.15 -7.53 1.80
CA ILE A 27 2.33 -8.05 0.46
C ILE A 27 3.12 -9.35 0.57
N ASP A 28 2.55 -10.45 0.11
CA ASP A 28 3.27 -11.71 0.00
C ASP A 28 4.19 -11.66 -1.23
N LEU A 29 5.47 -11.43 -0.98
CA LEU A 29 6.49 -11.31 -2.01
C LEU A 29 6.89 -12.68 -2.62
N ASN A 30 6.41 -13.80 -2.05
CA ASN A 30 6.87 -15.15 -2.40
C ASN A 30 6.07 -15.84 -3.52
N GLY A 31 5.01 -15.22 -4.04
CA GLY A 31 4.43 -15.63 -5.32
C GLY A 31 2.92 -15.76 -5.33
N SER A 32 2.27 -14.92 -6.15
CA SER A 32 1.20 -15.27 -7.11
C SER A 32 0.25 -14.09 -7.36
N ASN A 33 0.24 -13.07 -6.51
CA ASN A 33 -0.57 -11.88 -6.70
C ASN A 33 0.11 -10.66 -6.08
N ASN A 34 0.54 -9.72 -6.92
CA ASN A 34 0.96 -8.38 -6.50
C ASN A 34 -0.24 -7.64 -5.89
N THR A 35 -0.72 -8.05 -4.73
CA THR A 35 -1.90 -7.54 -4.04
C THR A 35 -1.51 -7.01 -2.68
N VAL A 36 -2.01 -5.83 -2.36
CA VAL A 36 -1.91 -5.22 -1.04
C VAL A 36 -3.15 -5.60 -0.25
N THR A 37 -2.96 -6.00 1.00
CA THR A 37 -4.06 -6.32 1.92
C THR A 37 -4.27 -5.15 2.87
N PHE A 38 -5.50 -4.64 2.88
CA PHE A 38 -5.93 -3.54 3.73
C PHE A 38 -6.79 -4.08 4.87
N HIS A 39 -6.52 -3.58 6.06
CA HIS A 39 -7.32 -3.85 7.26
C HIS A 39 -8.14 -2.61 7.59
N SER A 40 -9.43 -2.80 7.87
CA SER A 40 -10.29 -1.70 8.27
C SER A 40 -10.39 -1.56 9.79
N SER A 41 -10.50 -0.32 10.24
CA SER A 41 -10.76 0.05 11.63
C SER A 41 -11.92 1.04 11.69
N VAL A 42 -12.78 0.91 12.68
CA VAL A 42 -13.91 1.82 12.85
C VAL A 42 -13.43 3.07 13.60
N ILE A 43 -13.46 4.22 12.93
CA ILE A 43 -12.99 5.49 13.51
C ILE A 43 -14.11 6.45 13.90
N ALA A 44 -15.30 6.30 13.28
CA ALA A 44 -16.45 7.13 13.61
C ALA A 44 -17.77 6.36 13.46
N ARG A 45 -18.81 6.87 14.12
CA ARG A 45 -20.19 6.36 14.02
C ARG A 45 -21.13 7.55 13.88
N ARG A 46 -22.06 7.47 12.91
CA ARG A 46 -23.15 8.43 12.75
C ARG A 46 -24.49 7.73 12.64
N LYS A 47 -25.58 8.46 12.88
CA LYS A 47 -26.95 8.00 12.58
C LYS A 47 -27.46 8.79 11.38
N ASP A 48 -27.92 8.07 10.38
CA ASP A 48 -28.57 8.64 9.22
C ASP A 48 -29.98 9.16 9.59
N ALA A 49 -30.58 10.00 8.74
CA ALA A 49 -31.92 10.56 8.94
C ALA A 49 -33.01 9.49 9.07
N SER A 50 -32.76 8.30 8.53
CA SER A 50 -33.58 7.09 8.66
C SER A 50 -33.46 6.37 10.02
N GLY A 51 -32.59 6.85 10.93
CA GLY A 51 -32.30 6.23 12.22
C GLY A 51 -31.29 5.08 12.16
N LYS A 52 -30.82 4.70 10.96
CA LYS A 52 -29.83 3.62 10.78
C LYS A 52 -28.42 4.11 11.16
N ALA A 53 -27.68 3.26 11.86
CA ALA A 53 -26.29 3.53 12.20
C ALA A 53 -25.36 3.25 11.01
N GLN A 54 -24.45 4.18 10.77
CA GLN A 54 -23.34 4.06 9.83
C GLN A 54 -22.02 4.21 10.58
N PHE A 55 -21.00 3.49 10.11
CA PHE A 55 -19.66 3.49 10.66
C PHE A 55 -18.68 3.94 9.59
N LEU A 56 -17.70 4.75 9.97
CA LEU A 56 -16.61 5.15 9.09
C LEU A 56 -15.48 4.16 9.25
N LEU A 57 -15.15 3.45 8.17
CA LEU A 57 -14.01 2.57 8.08
C LEU A 57 -12.80 3.35 7.62
N HIS A 58 -11.72 3.24 8.38
CA HIS A 58 -10.39 3.68 8.03
C HIS A 58 -9.51 2.48 7.66
N TRP A 59 -8.79 2.59 6.54
CA TRP A 59 -8.00 1.49 6.00
C TRP A 59 -6.51 1.67 6.27
N THR A 60 -5.87 0.62 6.74
CA THR A 60 -4.40 0.53 6.88
C THR A 60 -3.86 -0.48 5.86
N PRO A 61 -2.82 -0.18 5.06
CA PRO A 61 -1.91 0.98 5.14
C PRO A 61 -2.56 2.35 4.84
N GLU A 62 -2.13 3.40 5.55
CA GLU A 62 -2.64 4.77 5.44
C GLU A 62 -2.39 5.40 4.06
N ASP A 63 -3.21 6.37 3.67
CA ASP A 63 -3.11 7.17 2.43
C ASP A 63 -3.23 6.40 1.10
N VAL A 64 -3.72 5.16 1.13
CA VAL A 64 -3.88 4.34 -0.09
C VAL A 64 -5.32 4.23 -0.58
N ILE A 65 -6.25 4.05 0.35
CA ILE A 65 -7.69 3.92 0.07
C ILE A 65 -8.43 4.96 0.93
N PRO A 66 -9.42 5.67 0.37
CA PRO A 66 -10.22 6.62 1.14
C PRO A 66 -11.09 5.92 2.18
N ASP A 67 -11.36 6.62 3.29
CA ASP A 67 -12.29 6.17 4.32
C ASP A 67 -13.72 6.08 3.78
N GLU A 68 -14.44 5.03 4.17
CA GLU A 68 -15.78 4.74 3.65
C GLU A 68 -16.82 4.63 4.76
N TRP A 69 -17.99 5.25 4.55
CA TRP A 69 -19.14 5.08 5.43
C TRP A 69 -19.92 3.82 5.05
N VAL A 70 -19.94 2.84 5.95
CA VAL A 70 -20.62 1.57 5.79
C VAL A 70 -21.74 1.40 6.80
N PHE A 71 -22.67 0.50 6.54
CA PHE A 71 -23.70 0.14 7.52
C PHE A 71 -23.18 -0.83 8.57
N GLU A 72 -23.82 -0.85 9.74
CA GLU A 72 -23.52 -1.80 10.83
C GLU A 72 -23.49 -3.26 10.35
N SER A 73 -24.38 -3.63 9.44
CA SER A 73 -24.45 -4.98 8.87
C SER A 73 -23.24 -5.35 8.01
N GLN A 74 -22.51 -4.37 7.48
CA GLN A 74 -21.40 -4.58 6.55
C GLN A 74 -20.03 -4.59 7.26
N VAL A 75 -19.94 -3.99 8.45
CA VAL A 75 -18.70 -3.90 9.25
C VAL A 75 -18.01 -5.26 9.42
N PRO A 76 -18.71 -6.37 9.75
CA PRO A 76 -18.03 -7.67 9.92
C PRO A 76 -17.45 -8.23 8.62
N PHE A 77 -18.05 -7.90 7.48
CA PHE A 77 -17.65 -8.40 6.17
C PHE A 77 -16.51 -7.57 5.55
N LEU A 78 -16.36 -6.31 5.95
CA LEU A 78 -15.40 -5.37 5.38
C LEU A 78 -14.16 -5.16 6.26
N HIS A 79 -13.81 -6.14 7.09
CA HIS A 79 -12.62 -6.07 7.95
C HIS A 79 -11.30 -6.16 7.15
N ILE A 80 -11.30 -6.89 6.03
CA ILE A 80 -10.12 -7.08 5.16
C ILE A 80 -10.51 -6.84 3.70
N ARG A 81 -9.64 -6.18 2.95
CA ARG A 81 -9.78 -5.97 1.49
C ARG A 81 -8.44 -6.16 0.81
N SER A 82 -8.38 -6.99 -0.23
CA SER A 82 -7.16 -7.18 -1.03
C SER A 82 -7.31 -6.52 -2.39
N ILE A 83 -6.36 -5.66 -2.78
CA ILE A 83 -6.38 -4.95 -4.07
C ILE A 83 -5.06 -5.17 -4.81
N PRO A 84 -5.06 -5.50 -6.11
CA PRO A 84 -3.86 -5.55 -6.92
C PRO A 84 -3.13 -4.20 -6.96
N ILE A 85 -1.80 -4.20 -6.78
CA ILE A 85 -0.94 -3.00 -6.83
C ILE A 85 -1.16 -2.23 -8.14
N GLY A 86 -1.37 -2.94 -9.26
CA GLY A 86 -1.62 -2.31 -10.57
C GLY A 86 -2.97 -1.60 -10.71
N GLN A 87 -3.89 -1.77 -9.75
CA GLN A 87 -5.19 -1.08 -9.70
C GLN A 87 -5.21 0.07 -8.70
N LEU A 88 -4.14 0.26 -7.93
CA LEU A 88 -4.04 1.37 -6.99
C LEU A 88 -3.79 2.68 -7.73
N PRO A 89 -4.35 3.81 -7.23
CA PRO A 89 -4.01 5.13 -7.75
C PRO A 89 -2.50 5.40 -7.66
N LEU A 90 -1.90 5.98 -8.70
CA LEU A 90 -0.44 6.23 -8.73
C LEU A 90 0.03 7.02 -7.52
N ASP A 91 -0.71 8.05 -7.12
CA ASP A 91 -0.36 8.93 -5.99
C ASP A 91 -0.30 8.16 -4.66
N SER A 92 -1.20 7.18 -4.50
CA SER A 92 -1.28 6.28 -3.35
C SER A 92 -0.25 5.15 -3.35
N VAL A 93 0.34 4.82 -4.51
CA VAL A 93 1.45 3.84 -4.56
C VAL A 93 2.75 4.46 -4.05
N VAL A 94 2.91 5.77 -4.19
CA VAL A 94 4.09 6.49 -3.67
C VAL A 94 4.15 6.46 -2.14
N SER A 95 3.00 6.52 -1.45
CA SER A 95 2.94 6.44 0.02
C SER A 95 3.30 5.04 0.55
N LEU A 96 3.08 3.98 -0.24
CA LEU A 96 3.40 2.61 0.15
C LEU A 96 4.90 2.37 0.29
N HIS A 97 5.70 2.71 -0.73
CA HIS A 97 7.16 2.67 -0.63
C HIS A 97 7.87 3.43 -1.77
N PRO A 98 8.96 4.17 -1.51
CA PRO A 98 9.72 4.87 -2.55
C PRO A 98 10.24 3.98 -3.68
N SER A 99 10.53 2.70 -3.42
CA SER A 99 10.98 1.77 -4.47
C SER A 99 9.88 1.38 -5.46
N LEU A 100 8.59 1.49 -5.08
CA LEU A 100 7.47 1.24 -5.98
C LEU A 100 7.29 2.35 -7.02
N TYR A 101 7.89 3.52 -6.77
CA TYR A 101 7.87 4.67 -7.68
C TYR A 101 9.26 5.25 -7.90
N HIS A 102 10.06 4.59 -8.75
CA HIS A 102 11.29 5.21 -9.28
C HIS A 102 10.96 6.05 -10.52
N GLN A 103 10.72 7.35 -10.32
CA GLN A 103 10.99 8.30 -11.39
C GLN A 103 12.50 8.33 -11.60
N HIS A 104 13.00 7.58 -12.58
CA HIS A 104 14.34 7.79 -13.10
C HIS A 104 14.40 9.23 -13.64
N ARG A 105 14.81 10.17 -12.79
CA ARG A 105 15.29 11.47 -13.22
C ARG A 105 16.51 11.19 -14.07
N HIS A 106 16.31 11.08 -15.38
CA HIS A 106 17.39 11.23 -16.33
C HIS A 106 18.00 12.60 -16.04
N ARG A 107 19.13 12.63 -15.33
CA ARG A 107 19.98 13.81 -15.23
C ARG A 107 20.33 14.16 -16.68
N LYS A 108 19.58 15.09 -17.28
CA LYS A 108 19.93 15.68 -18.56
C LYS A 108 21.20 16.46 -18.33
N HIS A 109 22.34 15.80 -18.53
CA HIS A 109 23.62 16.44 -18.48
C HIS A 109 23.64 17.45 -19.64
N ARG A 110 23.45 18.74 -19.31
CA ARG A 110 23.58 19.81 -20.29
C ARG A 110 25.04 19.84 -20.74
N ARG A 111 25.35 19.20 -21.87
CA ARG A 111 26.65 19.34 -22.52
C ARG A 111 26.79 20.82 -22.91
N LYS A 112 27.89 21.43 -22.44
CA LYS A 112 28.33 22.77 -22.87
C LYS A 112 29.02 22.63 -24.21
#